data_AF-A0A6I3S476-F1
#
_entry.id   AF-A0A6I3S476-F1
#
_cell.length_a   1.000
_cell.length_b   1.000
_cell.length_c   1.000
_cell.angle_alpha   90.00
_cell.angle_beta   90.00
_cell.angle_gamma   90.00
#
_symmetry.space_group_name_H-M   'P 1'
#
loop_
_entity.id
_entity.type
_entity.pdbx_description
1 polymer ?
#
loop_
_entity_poly.entity_id
_entity_poly.type
_entity_poly.pdbx_seq_one_letter_code
_entity_poly.pdbx_strand_id
1 'polypeptide(L)'
;MKTNISLSAAPFGVIGVVGHAGCGHANSHLGFIQDDSGGLSAVLGLLREATGLSLEIAECNVHTGLEDAYFQVKTVSGGEGIGTARRGITASEARLASHCVGKQAVCSQAIAVDCFGRVLGQGAMEVPVALQTAIANAALDSFVKAFSDQFIIKEEDLEGNCGKILGTVLDIHGVPVSVMALSNATIGGIGPNEDIEGNVNLYGKKDLSEKLHLDRIPSFVIEGKVCAEPLSSVIKEPTFLIRAFPGDDNTVAVKALLKAAQSLGLSVEYRPELLGRSDTAMEDLTRQQGRKIIEFGERLSKASTAQEKVRIAAELNEFCSQELGGITFMSNDVHKVMGGVGCIPGTSAVMSLFISREQLQKQVLPTLESEDVKNYDRIICAAVGYLNENLGQANEELIAAQEKYGMI
;
A
#
# COMPACT_ATOMS: atom_id res chain seq x y z
N MET A 1 -15.41 -11.64 -19.52
CA MET A 1 -14.89 -13.03 -19.53
C MET A 1 -14.78 -13.47 -18.08
N LYS A 2 -15.15 -14.70 -17.73
CA LYS A 2 -14.78 -15.25 -16.41
C LYS A 2 -13.26 -15.34 -16.38
N THR A 3 -12.63 -14.65 -15.43
CA THR A 3 -11.20 -14.80 -15.12
C THR A 3 -10.99 -16.23 -14.64
N ASN A 4 -10.09 -16.97 -15.29
CA ASN A 4 -9.76 -18.33 -14.87
C ASN A 4 -8.62 -18.21 -13.85
N ILE A 5 -9.00 -18.00 -12.59
CA ILE A 5 -8.10 -17.81 -11.46
C ILE A 5 -8.46 -18.82 -10.36
N SER A 6 -7.45 -19.46 -9.77
CA SER A 6 -7.63 -20.45 -8.71
C SER A 6 -6.36 -20.57 -7.86
N LEU A 7 -6.43 -21.30 -6.75
CA LEU A 7 -5.23 -21.65 -5.98
C LEU A 7 -4.36 -22.63 -6.78
N SER A 8 -3.05 -22.40 -6.81
CA SER A 8 -2.10 -23.27 -7.50
C SER A 8 -1.58 -24.37 -6.59
N ALA A 9 -1.24 -25.52 -7.17
CA ALA A 9 -0.44 -26.55 -6.48
C ALA A 9 1.08 -26.33 -6.62
N ALA A 10 1.50 -25.34 -7.42
CA ALA A 10 2.91 -25.01 -7.58
C ALA A 10 3.49 -24.43 -6.28
N PRO A 11 4.73 -24.78 -5.91
CA PRO A 11 5.34 -24.27 -4.68
C PRO A 11 5.71 -22.77 -4.76
N PHE A 12 5.88 -22.25 -5.97
CA PHE A 12 6.20 -20.86 -6.28
C PHE A 12 5.72 -20.53 -7.70
N GLY A 13 5.60 -19.24 -8.00
CA GLY A 13 5.28 -18.72 -9.32
C GLY A 13 6.49 -18.37 -10.18
N VAL A 14 6.21 -18.07 -11.45
CA VAL A 14 7.18 -17.52 -12.42
C VAL A 14 7.00 -16.01 -12.64
N ILE A 15 5.91 -15.45 -12.11
CA ILE A 15 5.58 -14.02 -12.07
C ILE A 15 5.13 -13.69 -10.64
N GLY A 16 5.51 -12.52 -10.14
CA GLY A 16 5.08 -12.00 -8.86
C GLY A 16 3.94 -10.98 -8.96
N VAL A 17 3.05 -10.94 -7.97
CA VAL A 17 2.14 -9.82 -7.73
C VAL A 17 2.23 -9.46 -6.25
N VAL A 18 2.60 -8.23 -5.96
CA VAL A 18 2.72 -7.75 -4.58
C VAL A 18 1.94 -6.48 -4.40
N GLY A 19 1.22 -6.37 -3.29
CA GLY A 19 0.47 -5.18 -2.94
C GLY A 19 0.39 -4.99 -1.44
N HIS A 20 0.36 -3.73 -1.01
CA HIS A 20 0.35 -3.39 0.41
C HIS A 20 -0.74 -2.37 0.76
N ALA A 21 -0.90 -2.14 2.06
CA ALA A 21 -1.60 -0.98 2.60
C ALA A 21 -0.73 -0.33 3.67
N GLY A 22 -0.27 0.89 3.41
CA GLY A 22 0.23 1.80 4.43
C GLY A 22 -0.89 2.30 5.32
N CYS A 23 -1.04 1.70 6.50
CA CYS A 23 -2.10 2.09 7.41
C CYS A 23 -1.87 3.51 7.91
N GLY A 24 -2.72 4.44 7.45
CA GLY A 24 -2.59 5.87 7.70
C GLY A 24 -1.74 6.64 6.69
N HIS A 25 -1.22 6.04 5.62
CA HIS A 25 -0.42 6.75 4.62
C HIS A 25 -1.28 7.61 3.67
N ALA A 26 -2.01 8.58 4.19
CA ALA A 26 -2.93 9.39 3.38
C ALA A 26 -2.23 10.50 2.60
N ASN A 27 -1.08 10.96 3.08
CA ASN A 27 -0.37 12.12 2.56
C ASN A 27 1.14 11.89 2.59
N SER A 28 1.82 12.51 1.63
CA SER A 28 3.28 12.55 1.54
C SER A 28 3.72 13.91 1.00
N HIS A 29 5.04 14.14 1.02
CA HIS A 29 5.67 15.39 0.59
C HIS A 29 5.25 15.84 -0.81
N LEU A 30 5.34 17.15 -1.08
CA LEU A 30 5.00 17.77 -2.37
C LEU A 30 3.52 17.64 -2.77
N GLY A 31 2.63 17.56 -1.77
CA GLY A 31 1.18 17.50 -2.00
C GLY A 31 0.69 16.20 -2.64
N PHE A 32 1.43 15.12 -2.40
CA PHE A 32 1.05 13.75 -2.74
C PHE A 32 -0.03 13.28 -1.75
N ILE A 33 -1.16 12.80 -2.25
CA ILE A 33 -2.31 12.36 -1.43
C ILE A 33 -2.82 11.04 -1.98
N GLN A 34 -3.15 10.08 -1.12
CA GLN A 34 -3.55 8.75 -1.57
C GLN A 34 -4.52 8.00 -0.65
N ASP A 35 -5.24 7.06 -1.27
CA ASP A 35 -5.66 5.82 -0.63
C ASP A 35 -4.56 4.78 -0.87
N ASP A 36 -3.73 4.54 0.14
CA ASP A 36 -2.56 3.68 0.02
C ASP A 36 -2.92 2.19 0.12
N SER A 37 -4.18 1.86 0.39
CA SER A 37 -4.62 0.47 0.50
C SER A 37 -4.87 -0.21 -0.85
N GLY A 38 -4.55 0.44 -1.97
CA GLY A 38 -4.84 -0.06 -3.33
C GLY A 38 -4.12 -1.33 -3.69
N GLY A 39 -2.85 -1.45 -3.30
CA GLY A 39 -2.08 -2.67 -3.51
C GLY A 39 -2.71 -3.87 -2.82
N LEU A 40 -2.96 -3.72 -1.52
CA LEU A 40 -3.64 -4.74 -0.71
C LEU A 40 -5.02 -5.04 -1.29
N SER A 41 -5.79 -4.02 -1.66
CA SER A 41 -7.14 -4.18 -2.21
C SER A 41 -7.14 -5.04 -3.47
N ALA A 42 -6.22 -4.78 -4.40
CA ALA A 42 -6.07 -5.56 -5.63
C ALA A 42 -5.70 -7.02 -5.33
N VAL A 43 -4.71 -7.25 -4.46
CA VAL A 43 -4.33 -8.62 -4.11
C VAL A 43 -5.48 -9.35 -3.42
N LEU A 44 -6.17 -8.73 -2.46
CA LEU A 44 -7.35 -9.31 -1.83
C LEU A 44 -8.47 -9.59 -2.84
N GLY A 45 -8.63 -8.75 -3.87
CA GLY A 45 -9.55 -8.98 -5.00
C GLY A 45 -9.25 -10.28 -5.74
N LEU A 46 -7.99 -10.46 -6.17
CA LEU A 46 -7.50 -11.70 -6.80
C LEU A 46 -7.73 -12.93 -5.89
N LEU A 47 -7.37 -12.83 -4.62
CA LEU A 47 -7.52 -13.93 -3.67
C LEU A 47 -8.99 -14.30 -3.44
N ARG A 48 -9.89 -13.31 -3.38
CA ARG A 48 -11.34 -13.56 -3.27
C ARG A 48 -11.90 -14.23 -4.52
N GLU A 49 -11.51 -13.80 -5.71
CA GLU A 49 -11.94 -14.45 -6.96
C GLU A 49 -11.42 -15.90 -7.03
N ALA A 50 -10.18 -16.15 -6.59
CA ALA A 50 -9.58 -17.49 -6.56
C ALA A 50 -10.25 -18.47 -5.58
N THR A 51 -10.81 -17.95 -4.48
CA THR A 51 -11.28 -18.77 -3.33
C THR A 51 -12.79 -18.73 -3.12
N GLY A 52 -13.48 -17.72 -3.66
CA GLY A 52 -14.88 -17.42 -3.35
C GLY A 52 -15.10 -16.87 -1.93
N LEU A 53 -14.04 -16.52 -1.20
CA LEU A 53 -14.10 -16.14 0.20
C LEU A 53 -14.72 -14.73 0.38
N SER A 54 -15.59 -14.59 1.37
CA SER A 54 -16.17 -13.29 1.72
C SER A 54 -15.33 -12.62 2.81
N LEU A 55 -14.93 -11.37 2.54
CA LEU A 55 -14.22 -10.53 3.51
C LEU A 55 -15.17 -9.50 4.14
N GLU A 56 -16.47 -9.80 4.15
CA GLU A 56 -17.44 -8.96 4.85
C GLU A 56 -17.11 -8.88 6.34
N ILE A 57 -17.11 -7.67 6.88
CA ILE A 57 -16.90 -7.43 8.30
C ILE A 57 -18.16 -7.84 9.06
N ALA A 58 -18.04 -8.89 9.87
CA ALA A 58 -19.12 -9.41 10.70
C ALA A 58 -19.25 -8.62 12.01
N GLU A 59 -18.11 -8.28 12.63
CA GLU A 59 -18.07 -7.63 13.93
C GLU A 59 -16.97 -6.57 14.01
N CYS A 60 -17.25 -5.50 14.76
CA CYS A 60 -16.28 -4.49 15.17
C CYS A 60 -16.45 -4.25 16.67
N ASN A 61 -15.64 -4.95 17.46
CA ASN A 61 -15.61 -4.82 18.92
C ASN A 61 -14.59 -3.75 19.31
N VAL A 62 -14.93 -2.89 20.28
CA VAL A 62 -14.10 -1.74 20.63
C VAL A 62 -13.85 -1.73 22.13
N HIS A 63 -12.57 -1.69 22.53
CA HIS A 63 -12.19 -1.39 23.89
C HIS A 63 -11.94 0.12 23.99
N THR A 64 -12.87 0.85 24.62
CA THR A 64 -12.78 2.30 24.80
C THR A 64 -12.02 2.67 26.06
N GLY A 65 -11.35 3.81 26.07
CA GLY A 65 -10.55 4.27 27.20
C GLY A 65 -9.30 5.02 26.73
N LEU A 66 -8.47 5.48 27.67
CA LEU A 66 -7.16 6.09 27.37
C LEU A 66 -6.05 5.05 27.25
N GLU A 67 -6.12 3.99 28.06
CA GLU A 67 -5.15 2.91 28.13
C GLU A 67 -5.70 1.69 27.39
N ASP A 68 -4.82 0.97 26.69
CA ASP A 68 -5.12 -0.28 25.98
C ASP A 68 -6.35 -0.22 25.06
N ALA A 69 -6.61 0.94 24.46
CA ALA A 69 -7.74 1.13 23.57
C ALA A 69 -7.47 0.52 22.19
N TYR A 70 -8.38 -0.32 21.72
CA TYR A 70 -8.25 -1.01 20.44
C TYR A 70 -9.58 -1.25 19.73
N PHE A 71 -9.49 -1.39 18.41
CA PHE A 71 -10.49 -2.01 17.57
C PHE A 71 -10.13 -3.49 17.35
N GLN A 72 -11.11 -4.37 17.44
CA GLN A 72 -11.01 -5.77 17.02
C GLN A 72 -12.08 -6.02 15.97
N VAL A 73 -11.63 -6.31 14.75
CA VAL A 73 -12.48 -6.59 13.60
C VAL A 73 -12.48 -8.09 13.33
N LYS A 74 -13.67 -8.64 13.06
CA LYS A 74 -13.85 -10.03 12.61
C LYS A 74 -14.56 -10.07 11.27
N THR A 75 -14.08 -10.90 10.36
CA THR A 75 -14.77 -11.15 9.08
C THR A 75 -15.73 -12.34 9.20
N VAL A 76 -16.67 -12.45 8.27
CA VAL A 76 -17.57 -13.62 8.16
C VAL A 76 -16.81 -14.93 7.91
N SER A 77 -15.59 -14.85 7.39
CA SER A 77 -14.71 -15.99 7.16
C SER A 77 -13.81 -16.31 8.36
N GLY A 78 -14.04 -15.66 9.49
CA GLY A 78 -13.37 -15.94 10.76
C GLY A 78 -12.00 -15.30 10.93
N GLY A 79 -11.58 -14.44 9.99
CA GLY A 79 -10.34 -13.68 10.15
C GLY A 79 -10.47 -12.62 11.23
N GLU A 80 -9.44 -12.45 12.04
CA GLU A 80 -9.40 -11.48 13.13
C GLU A 80 -8.22 -10.52 13.00
N GLY A 81 -8.48 -9.23 13.26
CA GLY A 81 -7.48 -8.18 13.24
C GLY A 81 -7.69 -7.20 14.38
N ILE A 82 -6.57 -6.71 14.93
CA ILE A 82 -6.55 -5.74 16.02
C ILE A 82 -5.74 -4.52 15.59
N GLY A 83 -6.19 -3.33 15.98
CA GLY A 83 -5.44 -2.08 15.85
C GLY A 83 -5.65 -1.20 17.07
N THR A 84 -4.56 -0.68 17.64
CA THR A 84 -4.57 0.14 18.86
C THR A 84 -4.47 1.63 18.53
N ALA A 85 -5.04 2.48 19.38
CA ALA A 85 -4.92 3.94 19.27
C ALA A 85 -4.21 4.51 20.50
N ARG A 86 -3.09 5.22 20.28
CA ARG A 86 -2.20 5.69 21.37
C ARG A 86 -2.88 6.66 22.34
N ARG A 87 -3.75 7.55 21.85
CA ARG A 87 -4.49 8.53 22.67
C ARG A 87 -5.87 8.05 23.10
N GLY A 88 -6.13 6.76 22.99
CA GLY A 88 -7.39 6.17 23.39
C GLY A 88 -8.47 6.18 22.31
N ILE A 89 -9.62 5.62 22.67
CA ILE A 89 -10.84 5.59 21.84
C ILE A 89 -12.03 5.99 22.70
N THR A 90 -12.79 6.98 22.25
CA THR A 90 -14.03 7.42 22.91
C THR A 90 -15.21 6.54 22.53
N ALA A 91 -16.26 6.55 23.35
CA ALA A 91 -17.52 5.87 23.03
C ALA A 91 -18.18 6.41 21.74
N SER A 92 -17.94 7.67 21.38
CA SER A 92 -18.47 8.24 20.13
C SER A 92 -17.72 7.71 18.91
N GLU A 93 -16.40 7.60 19.00
CA GLU A 93 -15.59 6.98 17.94
C GLU A 93 -15.90 5.50 17.78
N ALA A 94 -16.15 4.78 18.87
CA ALA A 94 -16.62 3.40 18.82
C ALA A 94 -17.95 3.26 18.06
N ARG A 95 -18.90 4.18 18.28
CA ARG A 95 -20.16 4.21 17.53
C ARG A 95 -19.92 4.49 16.05
N LEU A 96 -19.05 5.44 15.71
CA LEU A 96 -18.69 5.72 14.31
C LEU A 96 -18.03 4.51 13.63
N ALA A 97 -17.12 3.82 14.33
CA ALA A 97 -16.45 2.63 13.80
C ALA A 97 -17.43 1.48 13.50
N SER A 98 -18.56 1.37 14.19
CA SER A 98 -19.57 0.33 13.93
C SER A 98 -20.16 0.40 12.51
N HIS A 99 -20.04 1.54 11.82
CA HIS A 99 -20.43 1.69 10.42
C HIS A 99 -19.56 0.87 9.45
N CYS A 100 -18.46 0.25 9.90
CA CYS A 100 -17.69 -0.67 9.07
C CYS A 100 -18.38 -2.05 8.91
N VAL A 101 -19.26 -2.43 9.83
CA VAL A 101 -19.94 -3.74 9.81
C VAL A 101 -20.80 -3.88 8.55
N GLY A 102 -20.71 -5.03 7.88
CA GLY A 102 -21.37 -5.32 6.60
C GLY A 102 -20.61 -4.83 5.36
N LYS A 103 -19.47 -4.14 5.52
CA LYS A 103 -18.62 -3.74 4.39
C LYS A 103 -17.58 -4.80 4.06
N GLN A 104 -17.09 -4.78 2.82
CA GLN A 104 -16.03 -5.67 2.37
C GLN A 104 -14.66 -5.12 2.78
N ALA A 105 -13.92 -5.85 3.63
CA ALA A 105 -12.63 -5.43 4.18
C ALA A 105 -11.50 -5.21 3.15
N VAL A 106 -11.79 -5.42 1.85
CA VAL A 106 -10.87 -5.19 0.73
C VAL A 106 -10.37 -3.75 0.69
N CYS A 107 -11.24 -2.75 0.87
CA CYS A 107 -10.87 -1.32 0.80
C CYS A 107 -10.68 -0.72 2.21
N SER A 108 -9.67 -1.19 2.95
CA SER A 108 -9.51 -0.86 4.38
C SER A 108 -9.45 0.63 4.69
N GLN A 109 -8.71 1.43 3.91
CA GLN A 109 -8.60 2.88 4.14
C GLN A 109 -9.92 3.61 3.81
N ALA A 110 -10.53 3.29 2.66
CA ALA A 110 -11.83 3.84 2.29
C ALA A 110 -12.91 3.57 3.35
N ILE A 111 -12.91 2.38 3.97
CA ILE A 111 -13.83 2.08 5.08
C ILE A 111 -13.57 2.97 6.30
N ALA A 112 -12.30 3.18 6.68
CA ALA A 112 -11.96 4.06 7.79
C ALA A 112 -12.39 5.51 7.51
N VAL A 113 -12.18 5.99 6.27
CA VAL A 113 -12.65 7.30 5.81
C VAL A 113 -14.17 7.39 5.84
N ASP A 114 -14.90 6.37 5.43
CA ASP A 114 -16.37 6.39 5.48
C ASP A 114 -16.89 6.43 6.93
N CYS A 115 -16.21 5.77 7.88
CA CYS A 115 -16.62 5.80 9.29
C CYS A 115 -16.34 7.14 9.97
N PHE A 116 -15.20 7.79 9.67
CA PHE A 116 -14.72 8.96 10.41
C PHE A 116 -14.64 10.26 9.61
N GLY A 117 -14.91 10.20 8.31
CA GLY A 117 -14.83 11.30 7.35
C GLY A 117 -13.44 11.56 6.77
N ARG A 118 -12.36 11.23 7.49
CA ARG A 118 -10.96 11.38 7.04
C ARG A 118 -10.03 10.39 7.73
N VAL A 119 -8.83 10.23 7.18
CA VAL A 119 -7.69 9.53 7.78
C VAL A 119 -6.43 10.33 7.49
N LEU A 120 -5.55 10.46 8.48
CA LEU A 120 -4.23 11.08 8.39
C LEU A 120 -3.27 10.32 9.31
N GLY A 121 -2.08 10.01 8.79
CA GLY A 121 -1.02 9.32 9.51
C GLY A 121 -0.24 10.22 10.46
N GLN A 122 0.98 9.81 10.79
CA GLN A 122 1.95 10.54 11.61
C GLN A 122 1.38 10.97 12.97
N GLY A 123 0.48 10.16 13.52
CA GLY A 123 -0.21 10.40 14.79
C GLY A 123 -1.28 11.50 14.74
N ALA A 124 -1.64 12.01 13.56
CA ALA A 124 -2.67 13.05 13.44
C ALA A 124 -4.07 12.47 13.74
N MET A 125 -4.45 11.36 13.09
CA MET A 125 -5.74 10.70 13.27
C MET A 125 -5.59 9.22 13.67
N GLU A 126 -5.14 8.98 14.90
CA GLU A 126 -4.82 7.64 15.40
C GLU A 126 -5.99 6.66 15.38
N VAL A 127 -7.21 7.14 15.64
CA VAL A 127 -8.42 6.30 15.72
C VAL A 127 -8.82 5.73 14.34
N PRO A 128 -8.95 6.54 13.26
CA PRO A 128 -9.15 6.00 11.91
C PRO A 128 -8.06 5.04 11.45
N VAL A 129 -6.78 5.34 11.77
CA VAL A 129 -5.65 4.48 11.40
C VAL A 129 -5.70 3.14 12.14
N ALA A 130 -6.05 3.15 13.43
CA ALA A 130 -6.25 1.93 14.21
C ALA A 130 -7.38 1.06 13.64
N LEU A 131 -8.50 1.66 13.20
CA LEU A 131 -9.57 0.93 12.55
C LEU A 131 -9.12 0.35 11.20
N GLN A 132 -8.45 1.13 10.35
CA GLN A 132 -7.88 0.65 9.08
C GLN A 132 -6.97 -0.57 9.32
N THR A 133 -6.08 -0.49 10.30
CA THR A 133 -5.16 -1.56 10.69
C THR A 133 -5.91 -2.83 11.08
N ALA A 134 -6.92 -2.71 11.94
CA ALA A 134 -7.75 -3.85 12.35
C ALA A 134 -8.45 -4.51 11.16
N ILE A 135 -8.98 -3.71 10.22
CA ILE A 135 -9.65 -4.21 9.02
C ILE A 135 -8.67 -4.93 8.09
N ALA A 136 -7.52 -4.32 7.80
CA ALA A 136 -6.50 -4.90 6.92
C ALA A 136 -5.97 -6.23 7.48
N ASN A 137 -5.64 -6.26 8.78
CA ASN A 137 -5.19 -7.46 9.46
C ASN A 137 -6.25 -8.58 9.47
N ALA A 138 -7.53 -8.24 9.67
CA ALA A 138 -8.61 -9.21 9.64
C ALA A 138 -8.82 -9.79 8.23
N ALA A 139 -8.69 -8.96 7.19
CA ALA A 139 -8.78 -9.39 5.79
C ALA A 139 -7.69 -10.42 5.44
N LEU A 140 -6.44 -10.15 5.82
CA LEU A 140 -5.30 -11.06 5.62
C LEU A 140 -5.48 -12.38 6.39
N ASP A 141 -5.88 -12.29 7.67
CA ASP A 141 -6.09 -13.46 8.54
C ASP A 141 -7.16 -14.42 8.02
N SER A 142 -8.19 -13.88 7.35
CA SER A 142 -9.33 -14.65 6.83
C SER A 142 -8.91 -15.80 5.91
N PHE A 143 -7.88 -15.60 5.07
CA PHE A 143 -7.45 -16.62 4.12
C PHE A 143 -6.73 -17.78 4.81
N VAL A 144 -5.90 -17.52 5.81
CA VAL A 144 -5.23 -18.60 6.56
C VAL A 144 -6.22 -19.39 7.41
N LYS A 145 -7.26 -18.75 7.95
CA LYS A 145 -8.31 -19.45 8.69
C LYS A 145 -9.09 -20.43 7.82
N ALA A 146 -9.36 -20.06 6.57
CA ALA A 146 -10.12 -20.89 5.63
C ALA A 146 -9.26 -21.90 4.84
N PHE A 147 -7.98 -21.58 4.59
CA PHE A 147 -7.10 -22.33 3.69
C PHE A 147 -5.68 -22.47 4.27
N SER A 148 -5.57 -23.01 5.49
CA SER A 148 -4.31 -23.09 6.26
C SER A 148 -3.16 -23.81 5.56
N ASP A 149 -3.45 -24.72 4.63
CA ASP A 149 -2.43 -25.50 3.92
C ASP A 149 -1.88 -24.78 2.68
N GLN A 150 -2.58 -23.73 2.21
CA GLN A 150 -2.28 -23.01 0.96
C GLN A 150 -1.76 -21.60 1.18
N PHE A 151 -2.07 -21.00 2.33
CA PHE A 151 -1.65 -19.65 2.67
C PHE A 151 -0.67 -19.65 3.84
N ILE A 152 0.29 -18.74 3.76
CA ILE A 152 1.27 -18.50 4.82
C ILE A 152 1.08 -17.07 5.29
N ILE A 153 0.91 -16.89 6.60
CA ILE A 153 0.87 -15.58 7.23
C ILE A 153 2.06 -15.42 8.17
N LYS A 154 2.64 -14.23 8.17
CA LYS A 154 3.72 -13.80 9.05
C LYS A 154 3.43 -12.41 9.60
N GLU A 155 4.06 -12.08 10.72
CA GLU A 155 4.15 -10.71 11.20
C GLU A 155 5.20 -9.94 10.38
N GLU A 156 5.17 -8.60 10.43
CA GLU A 156 6.18 -7.77 9.76
C GLU A 156 7.60 -7.96 10.34
N ASP A 157 7.70 -8.36 11.61
CA ASP A 157 8.93 -8.46 12.41
C ASP A 157 9.80 -7.18 12.37
N LEU A 158 9.15 -6.02 12.26
CA LEU A 158 9.74 -4.70 12.35
C LEU A 158 9.36 -4.06 13.68
N GLU A 159 10.32 -3.47 14.39
CA GLU A 159 10.07 -2.92 15.73
C GLU A 159 8.99 -1.83 15.69
N GLY A 160 7.97 -1.99 16.54
CA GLY A 160 6.83 -1.07 16.60
C GLY A 160 5.72 -1.35 15.58
N ASN A 161 5.93 -2.22 14.60
CA ASN A 161 4.90 -2.62 13.65
C ASN A 161 3.96 -3.70 14.21
N CYS A 162 2.76 -3.77 13.63
CA CYS A 162 1.68 -4.69 14.00
C CYS A 162 0.83 -5.11 12.80
N GLY A 163 1.30 -4.88 11.58
CA GLY A 163 0.68 -5.41 10.39
C GLY A 163 1.07 -6.86 10.12
N LYS A 164 0.47 -7.44 9.08
CA LYS A 164 0.68 -8.83 8.67
C LYS A 164 1.12 -8.93 7.21
N ILE A 165 1.73 -10.06 6.88
CA ILE A 165 2.17 -10.45 5.53
C ILE A 165 1.51 -11.78 5.20
N LEU A 166 0.78 -11.85 4.09
CA LEU A 166 0.14 -13.04 3.56
C LEU A 166 0.76 -13.41 2.21
N GLY A 167 1.08 -14.69 2.01
CA GLY A 167 1.62 -15.19 0.75
C GLY A 167 0.97 -16.50 0.29
N THR A 168 0.82 -16.67 -1.02
CA THR A 168 0.37 -17.91 -1.67
C THR A 168 0.80 -17.94 -3.15
N VAL A 169 0.42 -19.00 -3.87
CA VAL A 169 0.59 -19.12 -5.32
C VAL A 169 -0.78 -19.31 -5.96
N LEU A 170 -1.10 -18.46 -6.94
CA LEU A 170 -2.32 -18.57 -7.74
C LEU A 170 -2.00 -19.18 -9.11
N ASP A 171 -2.95 -19.91 -9.67
CA ASP A 171 -2.95 -20.24 -11.09
C ASP A 171 -3.81 -19.20 -11.79
N ILE A 172 -3.18 -18.38 -12.65
CA ILE A 172 -3.85 -17.38 -13.47
C ILE A 172 -3.65 -17.79 -14.92
N HIS A 173 -4.72 -18.28 -15.56
CA HIS A 173 -4.70 -18.74 -16.95
C HIS A 173 -3.64 -19.83 -17.25
N GLY A 174 -3.38 -20.73 -16.31
CA GLY A 174 -2.37 -21.79 -16.43
C GLY A 174 -0.94 -21.34 -16.08
N VAL A 175 -0.76 -20.10 -15.61
CA VAL A 175 0.53 -19.57 -15.19
C VAL A 175 0.57 -19.53 -13.66
N PRO A 176 1.58 -20.17 -13.02
CA PRO A 176 1.75 -20.05 -11.58
C PRO A 176 2.30 -18.66 -11.22
N VAL A 177 1.57 -17.94 -10.38
CA VAL A 177 1.85 -16.56 -9.97
C VAL A 177 2.01 -16.52 -8.46
N SER A 178 3.18 -16.10 -8.00
CA SER A 178 3.42 -15.84 -6.58
C SER A 178 2.74 -14.55 -6.18
N VAL A 179 1.92 -14.60 -5.14
CA VAL A 179 1.13 -13.45 -4.70
C VAL A 179 1.43 -13.15 -3.24
N MET A 180 1.65 -11.88 -2.94
CA MET A 180 1.89 -11.40 -1.58
C MET A 180 1.07 -10.15 -1.29
N ALA A 181 0.37 -10.17 -0.17
CA ALA A 181 -0.36 -9.05 0.39
C ALA A 181 0.24 -8.68 1.74
N LEU A 182 0.33 -7.39 2.03
CA LEU A 182 0.78 -6.92 3.33
C LEU A 182 0.01 -5.71 3.80
N SER A 183 -0.04 -5.54 5.11
CA SER A 183 -0.44 -4.28 5.74
C SER A 183 0.78 -3.75 6.49
N ASN A 184 1.22 -2.53 6.21
CA ASN A 184 2.25 -1.87 6.98
C ASN A 184 1.58 -0.98 8.02
N ALA A 185 1.74 -1.31 9.30
CA ALA A 185 1.02 -0.61 10.35
C ALA A 185 1.83 -0.51 11.64
N THR A 186 1.90 0.68 12.22
CA THR A 186 2.57 0.91 13.51
C THR A 186 1.57 0.86 14.66
N ILE A 187 1.98 0.28 15.79
CA ILE A 187 1.22 0.24 17.04
C ILE A 187 0.79 1.67 17.43
N GLY A 188 -0.44 1.80 17.93
CA GLY A 188 -0.98 3.07 18.40
C GLY A 188 -1.59 3.95 17.31
N GLY A 189 -1.69 3.46 16.07
CA GLY A 189 -2.37 4.14 14.97
C GLY A 189 -1.60 5.36 14.46
N ILE A 190 -0.29 5.40 14.66
CA ILE A 190 0.52 6.60 14.40
C ILE A 190 0.93 6.76 12.92
N GLY A 191 0.44 5.92 12.02
CA GLY A 191 0.85 5.93 10.62
C GLY A 191 1.86 4.82 10.32
N PRO A 192 2.23 4.65 9.05
CA PRO A 192 2.91 3.46 8.64
C PRO A 192 4.43 3.60 8.83
N ASN A 193 5.07 2.46 9.01
CA ASN A 193 6.48 2.24 8.76
C ASN A 193 6.55 1.11 7.73
N GLU A 194 7.06 1.46 6.55
CA GLU A 194 6.92 0.76 5.27
C GLU A 194 8.27 0.29 4.74
N ASP A 195 9.26 0.06 5.61
CA ASP A 195 10.56 -0.51 5.25
C ASP A 195 10.47 -1.84 4.48
N ILE A 196 9.29 -2.49 4.49
CA ILE A 196 9.00 -3.72 3.76
C ILE A 196 7.86 -3.60 2.74
N GLU A 197 7.53 -2.39 2.28
CA GLU A 197 6.57 -2.19 1.17
C GLU A 197 7.05 -2.83 -0.15
N GLY A 198 6.25 -2.66 -1.20
CA GLY A 198 6.58 -3.18 -2.53
C GLY A 198 6.94 -4.66 -2.46
N ASN A 199 8.05 -5.06 -3.08
CA ASN A 199 8.59 -6.42 -2.98
C ASN A 199 9.89 -6.52 -2.18
N VAL A 200 10.21 -5.52 -1.34
CA VAL A 200 11.37 -5.57 -0.41
C VAL A 200 11.36 -6.88 0.39
N ASN A 201 12.51 -7.55 0.50
CA ASN A 201 12.67 -8.87 1.11
C ASN A 201 13.45 -8.83 2.44
N LEU A 202 13.06 -7.90 3.33
CA LEU A 202 13.67 -7.72 4.65
C LEU A 202 12.73 -8.18 5.78
N TYR A 203 13.27 -8.30 6.99
CA TYR A 203 12.53 -8.64 8.21
C TYR A 203 11.62 -9.89 8.05
N GLY A 204 10.39 -9.86 8.57
CA GLY A 204 9.46 -10.99 8.53
C GLY A 204 9.09 -11.44 7.11
N LYS A 205 9.24 -10.54 6.13
CA LYS A 205 8.96 -10.79 4.71
C LYS A 205 10.00 -11.66 4.03
N LYS A 206 11.26 -11.66 4.52
CA LYS A 206 12.41 -12.30 3.84
C LYS A 206 12.15 -13.76 3.44
N ASP A 207 11.95 -14.66 4.40
CA ASP A 207 11.84 -16.09 4.06
C ASP A 207 10.60 -16.39 3.20
N LEU A 208 9.54 -15.59 3.35
CA LEU A 208 8.32 -15.77 2.54
C LEU A 208 8.56 -15.30 1.10
N SER A 209 9.25 -14.18 0.91
CA SER A 209 9.69 -13.72 -0.42
C SER A 209 10.59 -14.75 -1.09
N GLU A 210 11.57 -15.30 -0.36
CA GLU A 210 12.46 -16.36 -0.86
C GLU A 210 11.68 -17.62 -1.21
N LYS A 211 10.75 -18.06 -0.36
CA LYS A 211 9.91 -19.24 -0.62
C LYS A 211 9.04 -19.09 -1.87
N LEU A 212 8.53 -17.88 -2.11
CA LEU A 212 7.70 -17.54 -3.27
C LEU A 212 8.52 -17.05 -4.46
N HIS A 213 9.85 -17.03 -4.38
CA HIS A 213 10.77 -16.49 -5.40
C HIS A 213 10.51 -15.02 -5.79
N LEU A 214 9.81 -14.24 -4.97
CA LEU A 214 9.49 -12.83 -5.27
C LEU A 214 10.73 -11.93 -5.33
N ASP A 215 11.86 -12.41 -4.83
CA ASP A 215 13.19 -11.77 -4.90
C ASP A 215 13.92 -12.00 -6.24
N ARG A 216 13.44 -12.92 -7.08
CA ARG A 216 14.17 -13.41 -8.27
C ARG A 216 13.29 -13.70 -9.48
N ILE A 217 12.03 -13.25 -9.46
CA ILE A 217 11.11 -13.32 -10.60
C ILE A 217 10.61 -11.92 -10.95
N PRO A 218 10.25 -11.66 -12.21
CA PRO A 218 9.57 -10.41 -12.58
C PRO A 218 8.23 -10.27 -11.85
N SER A 219 7.92 -9.07 -11.37
CA SER A 219 6.75 -8.82 -10.53
C SER A 219 5.99 -7.55 -10.90
N PHE A 220 4.68 -7.57 -10.65
CA PHE A 220 3.85 -6.38 -10.58
C PHE A 220 3.77 -5.92 -9.13
N VAL A 221 4.19 -4.68 -8.87
CA VAL A 221 3.99 -4.01 -7.59
C VAL A 221 2.78 -3.09 -7.74
N ILE A 222 1.76 -3.32 -6.92
CA ILE A 222 0.49 -2.63 -7.02
C ILE A 222 0.38 -1.63 -5.87
N GLU A 223 0.00 -0.42 -6.23
CA GLU A 223 -0.01 0.75 -5.35
C GLU A 223 -1.39 1.40 -5.29
N GLY A 224 -1.50 2.37 -4.40
CA GLY A 224 -2.73 3.10 -4.08
C GLY A 224 -3.43 3.85 -5.21
N LYS A 225 -4.54 4.50 -4.82
CA LYS A 225 -5.23 5.51 -5.63
C LYS A 225 -4.72 6.89 -5.24
N VAL A 226 -4.11 7.59 -6.17
CA VAL A 226 -3.20 8.71 -5.89
C VAL A 226 -3.66 9.99 -6.57
N CYS A 227 -3.41 11.14 -5.93
CA CYS A 227 -3.32 12.43 -6.59
C CYS A 227 -1.93 13.03 -6.36
N ALA A 228 -1.14 13.15 -7.42
CA ALA A 228 0.22 13.68 -7.36
C ALA A 228 0.70 14.26 -8.70
N GLU A 229 1.63 15.21 -8.63
CA GLU A 229 2.28 15.76 -9.82
C GLU A 229 3.33 14.81 -10.41
N PRO A 230 3.62 14.90 -11.72
CA PRO A 230 3.02 15.84 -12.69
C PRO A 230 1.72 15.32 -13.33
N LEU A 231 1.30 14.09 -13.04
CA LEU A 231 0.22 13.45 -13.81
C LEU A 231 -1.17 14.03 -13.46
N SER A 232 -1.46 14.26 -12.19
CA SER A 232 -2.79 14.70 -11.74
C SER A 232 -3.21 16.08 -12.26
N SER A 233 -2.26 16.91 -12.71
CA SER A 233 -2.57 18.21 -13.33
C SER A 233 -2.95 18.12 -14.81
N VAL A 234 -2.64 17.01 -15.49
CA VAL A 234 -2.89 16.85 -16.94
C VAL A 234 -4.01 15.86 -17.27
N ILE A 235 -4.35 14.95 -16.38
CA ILE A 235 -5.45 13.99 -16.57
C ILE A 235 -6.81 14.60 -16.17
N LYS A 236 -7.88 14.14 -16.81
CA LYS A 236 -9.27 14.59 -16.55
C LYS A 236 -10.15 13.54 -15.92
N GLU A 237 -9.80 12.27 -16.11
CA GLU A 237 -10.48 11.10 -15.58
C GLU A 237 -9.46 10.22 -14.85
N PRO A 238 -9.91 9.27 -14.02
CA PRO A 238 -9.01 8.30 -13.40
C PRO A 238 -8.19 7.55 -14.45
N THR A 239 -6.87 7.52 -14.26
CA THR A 239 -5.91 6.97 -15.22
C THR A 239 -4.90 6.09 -14.49
N PHE A 240 -4.71 4.85 -14.95
CA PHE A 240 -3.66 3.99 -14.43
C PHE A 240 -2.29 4.52 -14.85
N LEU A 241 -1.40 4.71 -13.89
CA LEU A 241 -0.01 5.07 -14.13
C LEU A 241 0.86 3.83 -13.92
N ILE A 242 1.55 3.42 -14.98
CA ILE A 242 2.57 2.37 -14.94
C ILE A 242 3.94 3.04 -14.85
N ARG A 243 4.83 2.54 -14.00
CA ARG A 243 6.16 3.10 -13.76
C ARG A 243 7.20 1.98 -13.64
N ALA A 244 8.35 2.18 -14.26
CA ALA A 244 9.59 1.43 -14.07
C ALA A 244 10.71 2.28 -14.66
N PHE A 245 11.80 2.45 -13.93
CA PHE A 245 12.95 3.20 -14.42
C PHE A 245 13.82 2.30 -15.30
N PRO A 246 14.03 2.62 -16.60
CA PRO A 246 14.80 1.77 -17.50
C PRO A 246 16.22 1.50 -17.01
N GLY A 247 16.59 0.22 -16.94
CA GLY A 247 17.91 -0.24 -16.48
C GLY A 247 17.98 -0.50 -14.97
N ASP A 248 17.00 -0.04 -14.19
CA ASP A 248 16.90 -0.36 -12.75
C ASP A 248 15.69 -1.25 -12.45
N ASP A 249 14.64 -1.18 -13.25
CA ASP A 249 13.37 -1.88 -13.09
C ASP A 249 12.97 -2.64 -14.38
N ASN A 250 11.87 -3.41 -14.33
CA ASN A 250 11.49 -4.32 -15.41
C ASN A 250 10.55 -3.68 -16.44
N THR A 251 11.08 -3.24 -17.57
CA THR A 251 10.31 -2.60 -18.65
C THR A 251 9.46 -3.59 -19.45
N VAL A 252 9.79 -4.88 -19.42
CA VAL A 252 8.96 -5.94 -20.02
C VAL A 252 7.66 -6.10 -19.24
N ALA A 253 7.72 -6.10 -17.91
CA ALA A 253 6.54 -6.09 -17.04
C ALA A 253 5.66 -4.83 -17.26
N VAL A 254 6.27 -3.66 -17.48
CA VAL A 254 5.55 -2.44 -17.86
C VAL A 254 4.75 -2.64 -19.14
N LYS A 255 5.39 -3.17 -20.19
CA LYS A 255 4.72 -3.39 -21.50
C LYS A 255 3.53 -4.34 -21.34
N ALA A 256 3.64 -5.35 -20.48
CA ALA A 256 2.55 -6.27 -20.18
C ALA A 256 1.36 -5.56 -19.53
N LEU A 257 1.59 -4.75 -18.49
CA LEU A 257 0.55 -3.97 -17.81
C LEU A 257 -0.10 -2.92 -18.75
N LEU A 258 0.70 -2.20 -19.54
CA LEU A 258 0.20 -1.23 -20.50
C LEU A 258 -0.70 -1.88 -21.55
N LYS A 259 -0.24 -2.99 -22.16
CA LYS A 259 -1.01 -3.72 -23.16
C LYS A 259 -2.30 -4.28 -22.58
N ALA A 260 -2.25 -4.79 -21.34
CA ALA A 260 -3.42 -5.26 -20.62
C ALA A 260 -4.46 -4.15 -20.42
N ALA A 261 -4.07 -3.01 -19.83
CA ALA A 261 -4.97 -1.89 -19.60
C ALA A 261 -5.57 -1.34 -20.92
N GLN A 262 -4.75 -1.19 -21.96
CA GLN A 262 -5.20 -0.77 -23.29
C GLN A 262 -6.21 -1.75 -23.90
N SER A 263 -5.95 -3.06 -23.79
CA SER A 263 -6.86 -4.10 -24.31
C SER A 263 -8.22 -4.12 -23.59
N LEU A 264 -8.27 -3.64 -22.35
CA LEU A 264 -9.48 -3.52 -21.54
C LEU A 264 -10.20 -2.17 -21.76
N GLY A 265 -9.64 -1.26 -22.55
CA GLY A 265 -10.19 0.07 -22.79
C GLY A 265 -10.07 1.01 -21.59
N LEU A 266 -9.11 0.79 -20.71
CA LEU A 266 -8.86 1.62 -19.53
C LEU A 266 -7.80 2.69 -19.84
N SER A 267 -8.01 3.90 -19.30
CA SER A 267 -7.06 5.00 -19.44
C SER A 267 -5.78 4.66 -18.70
N VAL A 268 -4.66 4.68 -19.42
CA VAL A 268 -3.36 4.25 -18.91
C VAL A 268 -2.23 5.06 -19.51
N GLU A 269 -1.22 5.35 -18.70
CA GLU A 269 0.00 6.04 -19.12
C GLU A 269 1.26 5.37 -18.55
N TYR A 270 2.37 5.52 -19.27
CA TYR A 270 3.71 5.16 -18.81
C TYR A 270 4.58 6.40 -18.71
N ARG A 271 5.34 6.49 -17.62
CA ARG A 271 6.30 7.57 -17.34
C ARG A 271 7.65 6.96 -16.93
N PRO A 272 8.54 6.65 -17.90
CA PRO A 272 9.84 6.02 -17.65
C PRO A 272 10.81 6.86 -16.81
N GLU A 273 10.57 8.16 -16.72
CA GLU A 273 11.40 9.11 -15.96
C GLU A 273 11.13 9.07 -14.45
N LEU A 274 10.03 8.44 -14.02
CA LEU A 274 9.68 8.30 -12.60
C LEU A 274 10.39 7.07 -12.00
N LEU A 275 10.50 7.06 -10.66
CA LEU A 275 11.13 5.99 -9.86
C LEU A 275 12.65 5.84 -9.99
N GLY A 276 13.34 6.83 -10.58
CA GLY A 276 14.80 6.87 -10.53
C GLY A 276 15.30 6.81 -9.08
N ARG A 277 16.21 5.88 -8.80
CA ARG A 277 16.80 5.71 -7.46
C ARG A 277 17.81 6.83 -7.18
N SER A 278 17.91 7.20 -5.90
CA SER A 278 18.83 8.24 -5.44
C SER A 278 19.44 7.86 -4.10
N ASP A 279 20.76 7.97 -4.01
CA ASP A 279 21.53 7.65 -2.80
C ASP A 279 21.26 8.60 -1.63
N THR A 280 20.80 9.82 -1.89
CA THR A 280 20.68 10.87 -0.88
C THR A 280 19.29 11.48 -0.77
N ALA A 281 18.36 11.19 -1.69
CA ALA A 281 17.05 11.86 -1.73
C ALA A 281 16.30 11.81 -0.39
N MET A 282 16.22 10.63 0.24
CA MET A 282 15.53 10.49 1.54
C MET A 282 16.25 11.23 2.67
N GLU A 283 17.58 11.17 2.71
CA GLU A 283 18.36 11.85 3.73
C GLU A 283 18.28 13.37 3.59
N ASP A 284 18.41 13.88 2.36
CA ASP A 284 18.32 15.30 2.06
C ASP A 284 16.92 15.84 2.36
N LEU A 285 15.87 15.10 2.01
CA LEU A 285 14.49 15.44 2.35
C LEU A 285 14.29 15.44 3.87
N THR A 286 14.79 14.42 4.58
CA THR A 286 14.74 14.35 6.05
C THR A 286 15.37 15.58 6.70
N ARG A 287 16.58 15.97 6.24
CA ARG A 287 17.27 17.18 6.72
C ARG A 287 16.48 18.45 6.39
N GLN A 288 15.91 18.55 5.20
CA GLN A 288 15.10 19.69 4.80
C GLN A 288 13.85 19.84 5.69
N GLN A 289 13.11 18.75 5.91
CA GLN A 289 11.93 18.76 6.76
C GLN A 289 12.29 19.05 8.23
N GLY A 290 13.42 18.52 8.73
CA GLY A 290 13.94 18.84 10.06
C GLY A 290 14.22 20.34 10.26
N ARG A 291 14.79 21.01 9.25
CA ARG A 291 14.97 22.49 9.29
C ARG A 291 13.63 23.22 9.37
N LYS A 292 12.58 22.72 8.70
CA LYS A 292 11.25 23.32 8.76
C LYS A 292 10.64 23.22 10.17
N ILE A 293 10.85 22.09 10.86
CA ILE A 293 10.45 21.93 12.27
C ILE A 293 11.17 22.95 13.17
N ILE A 294 12.47 23.15 12.96
CA ILE A 294 13.25 24.16 13.71
C ILE A 294 12.66 25.56 13.49
N GLU A 295 12.34 25.93 12.24
CA GLU A 295 11.72 27.21 11.91
C GLU A 295 10.37 27.40 12.65
N PHE A 296 9.52 26.38 12.69
CA PHE A 296 8.28 26.42 13.47
C PHE A 296 8.54 26.63 14.96
N GLY A 297 9.54 25.93 15.53
CA GLY A 297 9.94 26.09 16.93
C GLY A 297 10.44 27.50 17.26
N GLU A 298 11.23 28.10 16.38
CA GLU A 298 11.71 29.48 16.53
C GLU A 298 10.57 30.50 16.42
N ARG A 299 9.65 30.32 15.47
CA ARG A 299 8.48 31.18 15.33
C ARG A 299 7.60 31.09 16.57
N LEU A 300 7.38 29.89 17.10
CA LEU A 300 6.54 29.67 18.28
C LEU A 300 7.15 30.28 19.54
N SER A 301 8.46 30.18 19.74
CA SER A 301 9.15 30.73 20.92
C SER A 301 9.13 32.26 20.98
N LYS A 302 9.03 32.92 19.83
CA LYS A 302 8.94 34.38 19.71
C LYS A 302 7.49 34.89 19.73
N ALA A 303 6.50 34.00 19.59
CA ALA A 303 5.09 34.38 19.50
C ALA A 303 4.58 34.96 20.83
N SER A 304 3.95 36.13 20.77
CA SER A 304 3.51 36.87 21.95
C SER A 304 2.00 36.76 22.18
N THR A 305 1.22 36.55 21.12
CA THR A 305 -0.23 36.48 21.17
C THR A 305 -0.74 35.04 21.06
N ALA A 306 -1.96 34.79 21.57
CA ALA A 306 -2.61 33.49 21.40
C ALA A 306 -2.90 33.19 19.92
N GLN A 307 -3.29 34.19 19.14
CA GLN A 307 -3.57 34.04 17.71
C GLN A 307 -2.35 33.53 16.92
N GLU A 308 -1.17 34.11 17.16
CA GLU A 308 0.08 33.65 16.55
C GLU A 308 0.39 32.21 16.94
N LYS A 309 0.31 31.88 18.24
CA LYS A 309 0.59 30.54 18.76
C LYS A 309 -0.33 29.49 18.15
N VAL A 310 -1.64 29.77 18.09
CA VAL A 310 -2.62 28.86 17.49
C VAL A 310 -2.34 28.66 16.00
N ARG A 311 -2.05 29.74 15.25
CA ARG A 311 -1.73 29.63 13.82
C ARG A 311 -0.48 28.80 13.57
N ILE A 312 0.59 29.03 14.34
CA ILE A 312 1.84 28.28 14.20
C ILE A 312 1.62 26.80 14.55
N ALA A 313 0.87 26.51 15.62
CA ALA A 313 0.54 25.14 15.99
C ALA A 313 -0.28 24.43 14.90
N ALA A 314 -1.23 25.13 14.26
CA ALA A 314 -2.01 24.58 13.15
C ALA A 314 -1.14 24.29 11.91
N GLU A 315 -0.27 25.23 11.51
CA GLU A 315 0.67 25.04 10.39
C GLU A 315 1.66 23.89 10.66
N LEU A 316 2.16 23.76 11.90
CA LEU A 316 3.02 22.65 12.29
C LEU A 316 2.27 21.31 12.26
N ASN A 317 1.02 21.27 12.74
CA ASN A 317 0.21 20.07 12.68
C ASN A 317 -0.08 19.65 11.22
N GLU A 318 -0.45 20.60 10.36
CA GLU A 318 -0.63 20.36 8.93
C GLU A 318 0.64 19.77 8.31
N PHE A 319 1.79 20.41 8.54
CA PHE A 319 3.09 19.92 8.10
C PHE A 319 3.40 18.51 8.59
N CYS A 320 3.22 18.23 9.88
CA CYS A 320 3.45 16.89 10.45
C CYS A 320 2.53 15.83 9.84
N SER A 321 1.26 16.17 9.61
CA SER A 321 0.25 15.24 9.09
C SER A 321 0.29 15.03 7.58
N GLN A 322 0.95 15.91 6.82
CA GLN A 322 0.91 15.88 5.35
C GLN A 322 2.29 15.73 4.70
N GLU A 323 3.32 16.40 5.22
CA GLU A 323 4.64 16.44 4.58
C GLU A 323 5.59 15.39 5.15
N LEU A 324 5.50 15.09 6.45
CA LEU A 324 6.39 14.10 7.09
C LEU A 324 6.10 12.66 6.66
N GLY A 325 4.92 12.39 6.10
CA GLY A 325 4.63 11.09 5.46
C GLY A 325 5.72 10.70 4.46
N GLY A 326 6.26 11.67 3.71
CA GLY A 326 7.30 11.44 2.71
C GLY A 326 8.69 11.10 3.23
N ILE A 327 8.92 11.08 4.54
CA ILE A 327 10.20 10.67 5.15
C ILE A 327 10.06 9.65 6.27
N THR A 328 8.83 9.35 6.69
CA THR A 328 8.58 8.43 7.80
C THR A 328 8.23 7.03 7.33
N PHE A 329 7.84 6.88 6.05
CA PHE A 329 7.46 5.60 5.50
C PHE A 329 8.66 4.65 5.31
N MET A 330 9.85 5.14 4.93
CA MET A 330 10.98 4.26 4.65
C MET A 330 12.32 4.83 5.11
N SER A 331 13.13 3.94 5.69
CA SER A 331 14.50 4.17 6.13
C SER A 331 15.43 4.50 4.96
N ASN A 332 16.41 5.37 5.22
CA ASN A 332 17.39 5.84 4.22
C ASN A 332 18.09 4.70 3.48
N ASP A 333 18.58 3.68 4.21
CA ASP A 333 19.34 2.58 3.64
C ASP A 333 18.48 1.68 2.74
N VAL A 334 17.19 1.50 3.09
CA VAL A 334 16.23 0.76 2.28
C VAL A 334 15.91 1.56 1.02
N HIS A 335 15.55 2.84 1.17
CA HIS A 335 15.18 3.72 0.06
C HIS A 335 16.29 3.86 -0.98
N LYS A 336 17.55 3.91 -0.53
CA LYS A 336 18.72 4.00 -1.41
C LYS A 336 18.76 2.88 -2.46
N VAL A 337 18.43 1.64 -2.05
CA VAL A 337 18.51 0.46 -2.93
C VAL A 337 17.17 0.16 -3.58
N MET A 338 16.09 0.23 -2.81
CA MET A 338 14.77 -0.21 -3.25
C MET A 338 13.94 0.90 -3.92
N GLY A 339 14.36 2.16 -3.77
CA GLY A 339 13.60 3.32 -4.22
C GLY A 339 12.35 3.58 -3.38
N GLY A 340 11.61 4.64 -3.73
CA GLY A 340 10.46 5.11 -2.94
C GLY A 340 9.15 4.34 -3.12
N VAL A 341 9.21 3.10 -3.62
CA VAL A 341 8.06 2.16 -3.74
C VAL A 341 8.52 0.73 -3.42
N GLY A 342 9.61 0.59 -2.66
CA GLY A 342 10.13 -0.72 -2.23
C GLY A 342 10.35 -1.75 -3.34
N CYS A 343 10.98 -1.36 -4.46
CA CYS A 343 11.19 -2.24 -5.61
C CYS A 343 12.59 -2.86 -5.61
N ILE A 344 12.68 -4.19 -5.54
CA ILE A 344 13.93 -4.92 -5.77
C ILE A 344 14.40 -4.61 -7.22
N PRO A 345 15.65 -4.17 -7.43
CA PRO A 345 16.18 -3.88 -8.75
C PRO A 345 15.93 -5.02 -9.76
N GLY A 346 15.43 -4.67 -10.93
CA GLY A 346 15.20 -5.56 -12.07
C GLY A 346 13.90 -6.36 -12.03
N THR A 347 13.22 -6.41 -10.90
CA THR A 347 12.03 -7.26 -10.73
C THR A 347 10.74 -6.56 -11.17
N SER A 348 10.58 -5.28 -10.79
CA SER A 348 9.24 -4.70 -10.67
C SER A 348 8.82 -3.83 -11.84
N ALA A 349 7.51 -3.86 -12.13
CA ALA A 349 6.77 -2.73 -12.70
C ALA A 349 5.69 -2.30 -11.71
N VAL A 350 5.56 -1.00 -11.49
CA VAL A 350 4.64 -0.42 -10.51
C VAL A 350 3.36 0.05 -11.21
N MET A 351 2.19 -0.26 -10.66
CA MET A 351 0.89 0.21 -11.14
C MET A 351 0.09 0.90 -10.04
N SER A 352 -0.37 2.13 -10.31
CA SER A 352 -1.23 2.92 -9.42
C SER A 352 -2.39 3.54 -10.20
N LEU A 353 -3.48 3.91 -9.53
CA LEU A 353 -4.61 4.62 -10.14
C LEU A 353 -4.55 6.09 -9.78
N PHE A 354 -4.33 6.97 -10.76
CA PHE A 354 -4.27 8.41 -10.52
C PHE A 354 -5.62 9.09 -10.76
N ILE A 355 -5.96 10.06 -9.91
CA ILE A 355 -7.11 10.94 -10.10
C ILE A 355 -6.66 12.36 -10.46
N SER A 356 -7.55 13.13 -11.08
CA SER A 356 -7.29 14.52 -11.44
C SER A 356 -7.30 15.44 -10.21
N ARG A 357 -6.60 16.58 -10.31
CA ARG A 357 -6.69 17.65 -9.30
C ARG A 357 -8.11 18.16 -9.09
N GLU A 358 -8.92 18.21 -10.15
CA GLU A 358 -10.33 18.62 -10.05
C GLU A 358 -11.14 17.62 -9.21
N GLN A 359 -10.91 16.32 -9.41
CA GLN A 359 -11.56 15.29 -8.60
C GLN A 359 -11.12 15.39 -7.13
N LEU A 360 -9.82 15.55 -6.86
CA LEU A 360 -9.32 15.74 -5.50
C LEU A 360 -9.95 16.97 -4.83
N GLN A 361 -10.13 18.09 -5.53
CA GLN A 361 -10.77 19.28 -4.96
C GLN A 361 -12.22 19.04 -4.51
N LYS A 362 -12.93 18.10 -5.15
CA LYS A 362 -14.30 17.72 -4.79
C LYS A 362 -14.34 16.69 -3.66
N GLN A 363 -13.41 15.73 -3.68
CA GLN A 363 -13.40 14.58 -2.76
C GLN A 363 -12.53 14.79 -1.52
N VAL A 364 -11.59 15.73 -1.56
CA VAL A 364 -10.58 16.06 -0.54
C VAL A 364 -9.53 14.97 -0.30
N LEU A 365 -9.92 13.70 -0.36
CA LEU A 365 -9.04 12.54 -0.24
C LEU A 365 -9.43 11.50 -1.31
N PRO A 366 -8.47 10.91 -2.03
CA PRO A 366 -8.74 9.74 -2.84
C PRO A 366 -9.25 8.60 -1.94
N THR A 367 -10.26 7.88 -2.41
CA THR A 367 -10.74 6.63 -1.78
C THR A 367 -11.03 5.62 -2.87
N LEU A 368 -10.66 4.36 -2.61
CA LEU A 368 -10.93 3.26 -3.53
C LEU A 368 -12.40 2.85 -3.53
N GLU A 369 -12.90 2.60 -4.73
CA GLU A 369 -14.21 2.02 -4.97
C GLU A 369 -14.07 0.56 -5.41
N SER A 370 -15.15 -0.23 -5.28
CA SER A 370 -15.11 -1.65 -5.70
C SER A 370 -14.80 -1.84 -7.19
N GLU A 371 -15.18 -0.89 -8.04
CA GLU A 371 -14.85 -0.94 -9.47
C GLU A 371 -13.36 -0.65 -9.72
N ASP A 372 -12.70 0.15 -8.88
CA ASP A 372 -11.25 0.38 -8.97
C ASP A 372 -10.51 -0.95 -8.75
N VAL A 373 -10.84 -1.67 -7.67
CA VAL A 373 -10.27 -2.99 -7.35
C VAL A 373 -10.46 -3.98 -8.49
N LYS A 374 -11.67 -4.05 -9.02
CA LYS A 374 -11.99 -4.93 -10.16
C LYS A 374 -11.18 -4.57 -11.41
N ASN A 375 -10.89 -3.30 -11.64
CA ASN A 375 -10.04 -2.88 -12.76
C ASN A 375 -8.58 -3.25 -12.54
N TYR A 376 -8.04 -3.12 -11.32
CA TYR A 376 -6.73 -3.68 -10.96
C TYR A 376 -6.68 -5.19 -11.27
N ASP A 377 -7.64 -5.97 -10.76
CA ASP A 377 -7.70 -7.42 -10.95
C ASP A 377 -7.70 -7.81 -12.43
N ARG A 378 -8.52 -7.12 -13.23
CA ARG A 378 -8.62 -7.35 -14.68
C ARG A 378 -7.31 -7.07 -15.40
N ILE A 379 -6.64 -5.96 -15.06
CA ILE A 379 -5.35 -5.62 -15.67
C ILE A 379 -4.31 -6.67 -15.28
N ILE A 380 -4.21 -7.03 -14.00
CA ILE A 380 -3.23 -8.02 -13.52
C ILE A 380 -3.44 -9.37 -14.22
N CYS A 381 -4.67 -9.88 -14.25
CA CYS A 381 -4.97 -11.17 -14.89
C CYS A 381 -4.59 -11.19 -16.38
N ALA A 382 -4.86 -10.10 -17.12
CA ALA A 382 -4.48 -10.00 -18.51
C ALA A 382 -2.95 -9.82 -18.70
N ALA A 383 -2.31 -9.05 -17.83
CA ALA A 383 -0.87 -8.77 -17.90
C ALA A 383 -0.03 -10.01 -17.62
N VAL A 384 -0.49 -10.93 -16.76
CA VAL A 384 0.18 -12.22 -16.51
C VAL A 384 0.40 -12.98 -17.82
N GLY A 385 -0.60 -13.04 -18.71
CA GLY A 385 -0.45 -13.69 -20.01
C GLY A 385 0.61 -13.04 -20.89
N TYR A 386 0.59 -11.71 -21.00
CA TYR A 386 1.55 -10.96 -21.82
C TYR A 386 2.98 -11.03 -21.28
N LEU A 387 3.15 -11.01 -19.96
CA LEU A 387 4.47 -11.16 -19.35
C LEU A 387 4.98 -12.60 -19.51
N ASN A 388 4.11 -13.60 -19.36
CA ASN A 388 4.47 -15.01 -19.55
C ASN A 388 5.04 -15.29 -20.95
N GLU A 389 4.46 -14.68 -22.00
CA GLU A 389 4.96 -14.74 -23.38
C GLU A 389 6.37 -14.15 -23.55
N ASN A 390 6.80 -13.26 -22.66
CA ASN A 390 8.04 -12.49 -22.75
C ASN A 390 8.97 -12.71 -21.53
N LEU A 391 8.78 -13.81 -20.78
CA LEU A 391 9.53 -14.07 -19.54
C LEU A 391 11.05 -14.13 -19.74
N GLY A 392 11.53 -14.63 -20.88
CA GLY A 392 12.96 -14.66 -21.18
C GLY A 392 13.59 -13.27 -21.12
N GLN A 393 12.98 -12.30 -21.81
CA GLN A 393 13.44 -10.91 -21.82
C GLN A 393 13.27 -10.23 -20.45
N ALA A 394 12.18 -10.52 -19.75
CA ALA A 394 11.96 -9.98 -18.41
C ALA A 394 13.04 -10.46 -17.42
N ASN A 395 13.47 -11.72 -17.52
CA ASN A 395 14.54 -12.25 -16.69
C ASN A 395 15.92 -11.70 -17.10
N GLU A 396 16.16 -11.42 -18.39
CA GLU A 396 17.39 -10.74 -18.83
C GLU A 396 17.53 -9.35 -18.21
N GLU A 397 16.46 -8.54 -18.20
CA GLU A 397 16.45 -7.24 -17.53
C GLU A 397 16.64 -7.37 -16.01
N LEU A 398 16.02 -8.39 -15.39
CA LEU A 398 16.18 -8.67 -13.97
C LEU A 398 17.64 -8.94 -13.61
N ILE A 399 18.28 -9.86 -14.32
CA ILE A 399 19.69 -10.25 -14.06
C ILE A 399 20.61 -9.05 -14.26
N ALA A 400 20.46 -8.32 -15.36
CA ALA A 400 21.30 -7.15 -15.65
C ALA A 400 21.23 -6.07 -14.56
N ALA A 401 20.04 -5.81 -14.02
CA ALA A 401 19.88 -4.87 -12.91
C ALA A 401 20.49 -5.44 -11.62
N GLN A 402 20.26 -6.71 -11.29
CA GLN A 402 20.82 -7.31 -10.07
C GLN A 402 22.35 -7.34 -10.07
N GLU A 403 22.99 -7.57 -11.23
CA GLU A 403 24.45 -7.44 -11.39
C GLU A 403 24.91 -5.99 -11.15
N LYS A 404 24.21 -4.99 -11.71
CA LYS A 404 24.52 -3.57 -11.49
C LYS A 404 24.50 -3.18 -10.02
N TYR A 405 23.57 -3.74 -9.23
CA TYR A 405 23.42 -3.47 -7.81
C TYR A 405 24.19 -4.43 -6.90
N GLY A 406 24.97 -5.36 -7.47
CA GLY A 406 25.79 -6.32 -6.70
C GLY A 406 24.97 -7.30 -5.85
N MET A 407 23.77 -7.66 -6.32
CA MET A 407 22.85 -8.57 -5.63
C MET A 407 23.07 -10.04 -5.98
N ILE A 408 23.79 -10.32 -7.09
CA ILE A 408 24.18 -11.65 -7.57
C ILE A 408 25.62 -11.70 -8.06
#